data_AF-A0A7S4VYZ6-F1
#
_entry.id   AF-A0A7S4VYZ6-F1
#
_cell.length_a   1.000
_cell.length_b   1.000
_cell.length_c   1.000
_cell.angle_alpha   90.00
_cell.angle_beta   90.00
_cell.angle_gamma   90.00
#
_symmetry.space_group_name_H-M   'P 1'
#
loop_
_entity.id
_entity.type
_entity.pdbx_description
1 polymer ?
#
loop_
_entity_poly.entity_id
_entity_poly.type
_entity_poly.pdbx_seq_one_letter_code
_entity_poly.pdbx_strand_id
1 'polypeptide(L)'
;MGNRECLVYLDPENKLYQGADTRILLERVEKSTEALATIPELIDAKKWLAIVGVLTGPMGTLVRSMDQLSKLSQDPSRTAQLVKQVKTDLYAIAASVDRKQGDKALEYHKEATQHLVEFVNAL
;
A
#
# COMPACT_ATOMS: atom_id res chain seq x y z
N MET A 1 21.15 -23.12 39.30
CA MET A 1 20.38 -23.26 38.04
C MET A 1 19.38 -22.13 38.01
N GLY A 2 19.58 -21.15 37.12
CA GLY A 2 18.85 -19.88 37.13
C GLY A 2 17.43 -20.03 36.58
N ASN A 3 16.44 -19.78 37.42
CA ASN A 3 15.08 -19.48 36.98
C ASN A 3 15.08 -18.11 36.31
N ARG A 4 15.06 -18.10 34.98
CA ARG A 4 14.73 -16.90 34.19
C ARG A 4 13.22 -16.82 34.08
N GLU A 5 12.61 -16.19 35.05
CA GLU A 5 11.24 -15.69 34.96
C GLU A 5 11.18 -14.58 33.91
N CYS A 6 11.00 -14.93 32.64
CA CYS A 6 10.55 -14.00 31.60
C CYS A 6 9.07 -14.24 31.33
N LEU A 7 8.23 -13.93 32.32
CA LEU A 7 6.80 -13.68 32.12
C LEU A 7 6.48 -12.31 32.67
N VAL A 8 6.94 -11.29 31.94
CA VAL A 8 6.62 -9.89 32.19
C VAL A 8 5.35 -9.57 31.40
N TYR A 9 4.23 -9.63 32.13
CA TYR A 9 2.90 -9.01 31.92
C TYR A 9 2.13 -9.32 30.63
N LEU A 10 1.31 -10.38 30.69
CA LEU A 10 0.03 -10.45 29.98
C LEU A 10 -0.99 -9.65 30.80
N ASP A 11 -1.04 -8.35 30.55
CA ASP A 11 -2.09 -7.48 31.04
C ASP A 11 -3.09 -7.29 29.88
N PRO A 12 -4.24 -7.99 29.85
CA PRO A 12 -5.19 -7.90 28.74
C PRO A 12 -5.87 -6.53 28.63
N GLU A 13 -5.78 -5.72 29.69
CA GLU A 13 -6.29 -4.35 29.76
C GLU A 13 -5.27 -3.33 29.26
N ASN A 14 -3.98 -3.70 29.23
CA ASN A 14 -2.89 -2.85 28.76
C ASN A 14 -2.57 -3.11 27.27
N LYS A 15 -3.61 -3.10 26.43
CA LYS A 15 -3.44 -3.00 24.97
C LYS A 15 -2.93 -1.60 24.62
N LEU A 16 -1.66 -1.32 24.90
CA LEU A 16 -0.93 -0.15 24.40
C LEU A 16 -0.90 -0.11 22.85
N TYR A 17 -1.19 -1.23 22.20
CA TYR A 17 -1.50 -1.29 20.77
C TYR A 17 -3.00 -1.21 20.55
N GLN A 18 -3.56 0.00 20.66
CA GLN A 18 -4.75 0.34 19.88
C GLN A 18 -4.29 0.30 18.41
N GLY A 19 -5.01 -0.41 17.55
CA GLY A 19 -4.64 -0.54 16.13
C GLY A 19 -4.23 0.80 15.52
N ALA A 20 -3.35 0.77 14.51
CA ALA A 20 -2.80 1.99 13.90
C ALA A 20 -3.90 3.04 13.69
N ASP A 21 -3.68 4.24 14.26
CA ASP A 21 -4.64 5.35 14.20
C ASP A 21 -5.08 5.55 12.76
N THR A 22 -6.40 5.47 12.51
CA THR A 22 -6.97 5.55 11.16
C THR A 22 -6.50 6.80 10.42
N ARG A 23 -6.26 7.91 11.14
CA ARG A 23 -5.72 9.15 10.56
C ARG A 23 -4.29 8.95 10.04
N ILE A 24 -3.45 8.26 10.80
CA ILE A 24 -2.07 7.94 10.38
C ILE A 24 -2.08 7.00 9.16
N LEU A 25 -3.01 6.05 9.11
CA LEU A 25 -3.15 5.16 7.96
C LEU A 25 -3.59 5.91 6.70
N LEU A 26 -4.56 6.82 6.83
CA LEU A 26 -5.01 7.67 5.72
C LEU A 26 -3.90 8.60 5.25
N GLU A 27 -3.15 9.25 6.14
CA GLU A 27 -2.01 10.10 5.78
C GLU A 27 -0.92 9.31 5.00
N ARG A 28 -0.68 8.05 5.39
CA ARG A 28 0.23 7.17 4.65
C ARG A 28 -0.29 6.82 3.27
N VAL A 29 -1.59 6.54 3.14
CA VAL A 29 -2.23 6.30 1.83
C VAL A 29 -2.09 7.53 0.95
N GLU A 30 -2.35 8.73 1.47
CA GLU A 30 -2.22 10.00 0.75
C GLU A 30 -0.79 10.21 0.23
N LYS A 31 0.21 10.17 1.13
CA LYS A 31 1.64 10.32 0.75
C LYS A 31 2.10 9.27 -0.27
N SER A 32 1.63 8.04 -0.13
CA SER A 32 1.93 7.00 -1.11
C SER A 32 1.24 7.28 -2.45
N THR A 33 0.02 7.79 -2.45
CA THR A 33 -0.72 8.16 -3.68
C THR A 33 -0.02 9.29 -4.43
N GLU A 34 0.50 10.30 -3.72
CA GLU A 34 1.34 11.34 -4.31
C GLU A 34 2.57 10.74 -5.01
N ALA A 35 3.25 9.78 -4.36
CA ALA A 35 4.37 9.08 -4.97
C ALA A 35 3.94 8.27 -6.22
N LEU A 36 2.78 7.60 -6.19
CA LEU A 36 2.22 6.89 -7.34
C LEU A 36 1.95 7.84 -8.51
N ALA A 37 1.49 9.07 -8.25
CA ALA A 37 1.22 10.07 -9.27
C ALA A 37 2.48 10.56 -10.01
N THR A 38 3.68 10.32 -9.47
CA THR A 38 4.95 10.66 -10.14
C THR A 38 5.37 9.65 -11.21
N ILE A 39 4.82 8.42 -11.19
CA ILE A 39 5.24 7.35 -12.11
C ILE A 39 5.15 7.74 -13.59
N PRO A 40 4.07 8.41 -14.09
CA PRO A 40 3.99 8.81 -15.49
C PRO A 40 5.13 9.74 -15.93
N GLU A 41 5.49 10.74 -15.12
CA GLU A 41 6.61 11.65 -15.41
C GLU A 41 7.94 10.88 -15.44
N LEU A 42 8.13 9.94 -14.52
CA LEU A 42 9.33 9.11 -14.50
C LEU A 42 9.42 8.16 -15.71
N ILE A 43 8.29 7.69 -16.23
CA ILE A 43 8.23 6.89 -17.47
C ILE A 43 8.63 7.75 -18.67
N ASP A 44 8.08 8.96 -18.80
CA ASP A 44 8.43 9.90 -19.87
C ASP A 44 9.92 10.24 -19.86
N ALA A 45 10.46 10.51 -18.66
CA ALA A 45 11.88 10.74 -18.44
C ALA A 45 12.75 9.47 -18.52
N LYS A 46 12.17 8.29 -18.77
CA LYS A 46 12.83 6.98 -18.81
C LYS A 46 13.67 6.66 -17.57
N LYS A 47 13.26 7.17 -16.40
CA LYS A 47 13.92 7.01 -15.10
C LYS A 47 13.49 5.70 -14.42
N TRP A 48 13.76 4.56 -15.06
CA TRP A 48 13.27 3.24 -14.62
C TRP A 48 13.65 2.89 -13.16
N LEU A 49 14.89 3.18 -12.75
CA LEU A 49 15.34 2.92 -11.37
C LEU A 49 14.57 3.76 -10.33
N ALA A 50 14.18 4.99 -10.66
CA ALA A 50 13.38 5.82 -9.77
C ALA A 50 11.98 5.22 -9.59
N ILE A 51 11.38 4.69 -10.67
CA ILE A 51 10.09 4.00 -10.60
C ILE A 51 10.17 2.77 -9.69
N VAL A 52 11.23 1.97 -9.80
CA VAL A 52 11.47 0.82 -8.90
C VAL A 52 11.58 1.28 -7.43
N GLY A 53 12.20 2.42 -7.18
CA GLY A 53 12.25 3.03 -5.83
C GLY A 53 10.86 3.36 -5.29
N VAL A 54 9.99 3.93 -6.12
CA VAL A 54 8.58 4.22 -5.75
C VAL A 54 7.81 2.91 -5.47
N LEU A 55 7.97 1.90 -6.32
CA LEU A 55 7.27 0.61 -6.21
C LEU A 55 7.70 -0.23 -4.99
N THR A 56 8.95 -0.10 -4.54
CA THR A 56 9.47 -0.89 -3.40
C THR A 56 9.29 -0.20 -2.06
N GLY A 57 9.36 1.13 -2.02
CA GLY A 57 9.18 1.92 -0.79
C GLY A 57 7.73 2.37 -0.60
N PRO A 58 7.33 3.53 -1.15
CA PRO A 58 5.99 4.10 -1.00
C PRO A 58 4.84 3.11 -1.27
N MET A 59 4.93 2.30 -2.33
CA MET A 59 3.85 1.36 -2.68
C MET A 59 3.76 0.15 -1.72
N GLY A 60 4.87 -0.27 -1.14
CA GLY A 60 4.85 -1.26 -0.06
C GLY A 60 4.17 -0.73 1.21
N THR A 61 4.31 0.56 1.49
CA THR A 61 3.58 1.23 2.57
C THR A 61 2.09 1.36 2.24
N LEU A 62 1.75 1.75 1.00
CA LEU A 62 0.37 1.87 0.52
C LEU A 62 -0.43 0.59 0.78
N VAL A 63 0.04 -0.54 0.25
CA VAL A 63 -0.67 -1.83 0.35
C VAL A 63 -0.86 -2.24 1.81
N ARG A 64 0.14 -2.02 2.67
CA ARG A 64 0.04 -2.31 4.10
C ARG A 64 -1.00 -1.43 4.79
N SER A 65 -1.00 -0.14 4.52
CA SER A 65 -1.99 0.78 5.11
C SER A 65 -3.40 0.49 4.62
N MET A 66 -3.58 0.19 3.33
CA MET A 66 -4.88 -0.23 2.80
C MET A 66 -5.36 -1.56 3.41
N ASP A 67 -4.48 -2.55 3.62
CA ASP A 67 -4.84 -3.82 4.27
C ASP A 67 -5.26 -3.64 5.74
N GLN A 68 -4.69 -2.64 6.42
CA GLN A 68 -5.12 -2.28 7.77
C GLN A 68 -6.46 -1.55 7.76
N LEU A 69 -6.66 -0.63 6.81
CA LEU A 69 -7.89 0.14 6.66
C LEU A 69 -9.07 -0.73 6.20
N SER A 70 -8.84 -1.73 5.33
CA SER A 70 -9.92 -2.63 4.87
C SER A 70 -10.59 -3.38 6.02
N LYS A 71 -9.80 -3.78 7.03
CA LYS A 71 -10.28 -4.43 8.27
C LYS A 71 -11.13 -3.51 9.15
N LEU A 72 -11.05 -2.19 8.93
CA LEU A 72 -11.78 -1.17 9.68
C LEU A 72 -12.95 -0.57 8.88
N SER A 73 -13.10 -0.95 7.60
CA SER A 73 -14.14 -0.42 6.70
C SER A 73 -15.53 -1.01 6.99
N GLN A 74 -16.57 -0.33 6.47
CA GLN A 74 -17.95 -0.82 6.56
C GLN A 74 -18.21 -2.08 5.73
N ASP A 75 -17.43 -2.29 4.65
CA ASP A 75 -17.47 -3.50 3.80
C ASP A 75 -16.07 -4.11 3.65
N PRO A 76 -15.60 -4.90 4.64
CA PRO A 76 -14.27 -5.49 4.62
C PRO A 76 -14.01 -6.44 3.46
N SER A 77 -15.07 -7.07 2.90
CA SER A 77 -14.91 -8.00 1.77
C SER A 77 -14.57 -7.25 0.50
N ARG A 78 -15.31 -6.17 0.22
CA ARG A 78 -15.07 -5.32 -0.95
C ARG A 78 -13.74 -4.58 -0.85
N THR A 79 -13.43 -3.97 0.29
CA THR A 79 -12.17 -3.24 0.46
C THR A 79 -10.96 -4.17 0.42
N ALA A 80 -11.05 -5.40 0.93
CA ALA A 80 -9.99 -6.39 0.78
C ALA A 80 -9.80 -6.87 -0.67
N GLN A 81 -10.87 -6.95 -1.46
CA GLN A 81 -10.77 -7.24 -2.89
C GLN A 81 -10.05 -6.10 -3.63
N LEU A 82 -10.40 -4.85 -3.34
CA LEU A 82 -9.75 -3.67 -3.93
C LEU A 82 -8.26 -3.58 -3.56
N VAL A 83 -7.88 -3.92 -2.33
CA VAL A 83 -6.47 -4.05 -1.93
C VAL A 83 -5.73 -5.07 -2.82
N LYS A 84 -6.34 -6.21 -3.11
CA LYS A 84 -5.75 -7.24 -3.98
C LYS A 84 -5.62 -6.76 -5.43
N GLN A 85 -6.59 -6.00 -5.93
CA GLN A 85 -6.55 -5.42 -7.27
C GLN A 85 -5.41 -4.41 -7.37
N VAL A 86 -5.35 -3.42 -6.47
CA VAL A 86 -4.25 -2.44 -6.43
C VAL A 86 -2.89 -3.15 -6.34
N LYS A 87 -2.76 -4.18 -5.49
CA LYS A 87 -1.51 -4.96 -5.39
C LYS A 87 -1.14 -5.65 -6.71
N THR A 88 -2.13 -6.21 -7.42
CA THR A 88 -1.92 -6.84 -8.72
C THR A 88 -1.42 -5.83 -9.74
N ASP A 89 -2.06 -4.66 -9.80
CA ASP A 89 -1.67 -3.59 -10.73
C ASP A 89 -0.25 -3.10 -10.45
N LEU A 90 0.11 -2.91 -9.18
CA LEU A 90 1.47 -2.51 -8.79
C LEU A 90 2.54 -3.53 -9.24
N TYR A 91 2.25 -4.83 -9.17
CA TYR A 91 3.14 -5.85 -9.71
C TYR A 91 3.20 -5.83 -11.23
N ALA A 92 2.09 -5.55 -11.90
CA ALA A 92 2.04 -5.42 -13.35
C ALA A 92 2.84 -4.19 -13.85
N ILE A 93 2.77 -3.06 -13.12
CA ILE A 93 3.65 -1.90 -13.34
C ILE A 93 5.11 -2.32 -13.17
N ALA A 94 5.46 -2.99 -12.07
CA ALA A 94 6.84 -3.43 -11.82
C ALA A 94 7.38 -4.33 -12.94
N ALA A 95 6.58 -5.31 -13.38
CA ALA A 95 6.95 -6.21 -14.47
C ALA A 95 7.11 -5.47 -15.82
N SER A 96 6.27 -4.46 -16.07
CA SER A 96 6.34 -3.64 -17.29
C SER A 96 7.56 -2.71 -17.27
N VAL A 97 7.87 -2.11 -16.11
CA VAL A 97 9.04 -1.26 -15.88
C VAL A 97 10.35 -2.05 -16.06
N ASP A 98 10.43 -3.28 -15.54
CA ASP A 98 11.59 -4.16 -15.72
C ASP A 98 11.88 -4.43 -17.21
N ARG A 99 10.81 -4.62 -18.00
CA ARG A 99 10.85 -4.80 -19.45
C ARG A 99 10.92 -3.50 -20.24
N LYS A 100 10.96 -2.34 -19.58
CA LYS A 100 10.94 -0.99 -20.17
C LYS A 100 9.75 -0.74 -21.10
N GLN A 101 8.61 -1.34 -20.78
CA GLN A 101 7.34 -1.20 -21.50
C GLN A 101 6.54 -0.03 -20.91
N GLY A 102 6.90 1.20 -21.29
CA GLY A 102 6.29 2.43 -20.76
C GLY A 102 4.78 2.48 -20.94
N ASP A 103 4.28 2.21 -22.14
CA ASP A 103 2.83 2.26 -22.45
C ASP A 103 2.02 1.31 -21.56
N LYS A 104 2.52 0.08 -21.36
CA LYS A 104 1.87 -0.90 -20.47
C LYS A 104 1.95 -0.49 -19.00
N ALA A 105 3.09 0.07 -18.58
CA ALA A 105 3.21 0.58 -17.23
C ALA A 105 2.23 1.73 -16.95
N LEU A 106 1.93 2.58 -17.96
CA LEU A 106 0.91 3.62 -17.87
C LEU A 106 -0.51 3.07 -17.84
N GLU A 107 -0.80 2.00 -18.59
CA GLU A 107 -2.09 1.31 -18.54
C GLU A 107 -2.37 0.78 -17.12
N TYR A 108 -1.43 0.01 -16.56
CA TYR A 108 -1.55 -0.52 -15.20
C TYR A 108 -1.53 0.58 -14.13
N HIS A 109 -0.83 1.70 -14.37
CA HIS A 109 -0.88 2.86 -13.47
C HIS A 109 -2.28 3.47 -13.40
N LYS A 110 -2.96 3.59 -14.55
CA LYS A 110 -4.34 4.08 -14.61
C LYS A 110 -5.29 3.13 -13.87
N GLU A 111 -5.15 1.81 -14.06
CA GLU A 111 -5.93 0.80 -13.34
C GLU A 111 -5.71 0.87 -11.82
N ALA A 112 -4.44 0.92 -11.38
CA ALA A 112 -4.08 1.07 -9.97
C ALA A 112 -4.71 2.32 -9.35
N THR A 113 -4.68 3.44 -10.08
CA THR A 113 -5.28 4.71 -9.63
C THR A 113 -6.80 4.60 -9.51
N GLN A 114 -7.46 3.94 -10.47
CA GLN A 114 -8.90 3.73 -10.45
C GLN A 114 -9.33 2.83 -9.27
N HIS A 115 -8.67 1.69 -9.08
CA HIS A 115 -8.96 0.80 -7.95
C HIS A 115 -8.67 1.46 -6.59
N LEU A 116 -7.67 2.35 -6.53
CA LEU A 116 -7.37 3.11 -5.32
C LEU A 116 -8.47 4.15 -5.00
N VAL A 117 -9.01 4.84 -6.00
CA VAL A 117 -10.17 5.73 -5.83
C VAL A 117 -11.39 4.94 -5.35
N GLU A 118 -11.65 3.78 -5.96
CA GLU A 118 -12.73 2.90 -5.53
C GLU A 118 -12.55 2.38 -4.11
N PHE A 119 -11.30 2.09 -3.70
CA PHE A 119 -10.98 1.71 -2.34
C PHE A 119 -11.32 2.83 -1.36
N VAL A 120 -10.87 4.06 -1.62
CA VAL A 120 -11.14 5.22 -0.75
C VAL A 120 -12.63 5.51 -0.64
N ASN A 121 -13.38 5.37 -1.72
CA ASN A 121 -14.84 5.54 -1.72
C ASN A 121 -15.60 4.40 -0.97
N ALA A 122 -14.95 3.27 -0.73
CA ALA A 122 -15.51 2.10 -0.07
C ALA A 122 -15.06 1.94 1.39
N LEU A 123 -14.20 2.83 1.91
CA LEU A 123 -13.82 2.89 3.33
C LEU A 123 -14.99 3.30 4.21
#